data_AF-A0A6P4XLP2-F1
#
_entry.id   AF-A0A6P4XLP2-F1
#
_cell.length_a   1.000
_cell.length_b   1.000
_cell.length_c   1.000
_cell.angle_alpha   90.00
_cell.angle_beta   90.00
_cell.angle_gamma   90.00
#
_symmetry.space_group_name_H-M   'P 1'
#
loop_
_entity.id
_entity.type
_entity.pdbx_description
1 polymer ?
#
loop_
_entity_poly.entity_id
_entity_poly.type
_entity_poly.pdbx_seq_one_letter_code
_entity_poly.pdbx_strand_id
1 'polypeptide(L)'
;MVDEDVTGPFLNVTRSAGAFGRVSVRFRTTPGTARPDDYNIIASDIILSDGEVTKMVPIEIVDDLDPELQEMFTVELLPTGLTGGAVLGNITQTLVTIDKSDDPHGVFSFEVNSHTVAEPDSGRTSLQLTVLRSGGAMGTVTVDWTGTINGIAASDDIQPVSGVLNFVSNDRRETFMVEVLSDNVPEDDEVVEITLVKATVTTEDGEEANIDPSQGVSRITIPANDNPHGVVQFASSSYRVQESLAGENTALIRVNRSYGTFGDLSLYYSTGMTDLIELAGQMGRTVMSYFPTTLQGSITNAPTTSVDVSGESNPLEACARVCLLERACSSFQYSSADRNCSWMVGVDSSQVDTTVTGTVYYQKDTVDANELYASQAQPGVDFVSHQSDVITFPGGLPFFDIPIQIINDTVPELDESFLVQLLRVELAGGAAAAPENNPRLGDVAVTTVTIETNDAANGMFAIYSSRLGQDTQSIEVDETSQSVELVIERI
;
A
#
# COMPACT_ATOMS: atom_id res chain seq x y z
N MET A 1 -49.95 -32.47 10.74
CA MET A 1 -48.78 -31.87 10.12
C MET A 1 -47.81 -33.00 9.84
N VAL A 2 -47.28 -33.01 8.63
CA VAL A 2 -46.40 -34.04 8.12
C VAL A 2 -45.52 -33.36 7.06
N ASP A 3 -44.23 -33.58 7.13
CA ASP A 3 -43.31 -33.15 6.07
C ASP A 3 -43.54 -33.99 4.81
N GLU A 4 -43.32 -33.39 3.64
CA GLU A 4 -43.51 -34.10 2.36
C GLU A 4 -42.54 -35.29 2.22
N ASP A 5 -41.30 -35.14 2.73
CA ASP A 5 -40.24 -36.15 2.69
C ASP A 5 -40.47 -37.36 3.62
N VAL A 6 -41.64 -37.43 4.27
CA VAL A 6 -41.99 -38.54 5.15
C VAL A 6 -42.07 -39.85 4.34
N THR A 7 -41.39 -40.89 4.85
CA THR A 7 -41.46 -42.21 4.24
C THR A 7 -42.45 -43.12 4.97
N GLY A 8 -43.42 -43.63 4.22
CA GLY A 8 -44.41 -44.59 4.72
C GLY A 8 -45.61 -43.96 5.44
N PRO A 9 -46.48 -44.79 6.03
CA PRO A 9 -47.63 -44.31 6.78
C PRO A 9 -47.25 -43.41 7.95
N PHE A 10 -47.99 -42.32 8.16
CA PHE A 10 -47.71 -41.32 9.22
C PHE A 10 -48.87 -41.09 10.19
N LEU A 11 -50.10 -41.46 9.83
CA LEU A 11 -51.30 -41.24 10.63
C LEU A 11 -51.73 -42.50 11.40
N ASN A 12 -52.06 -42.37 12.69
CA ASN A 12 -52.52 -43.49 13.52
C ASN A 12 -54.05 -43.51 13.73
N VAL A 13 -54.62 -44.71 13.76
CA VAL A 13 -55.96 -44.99 14.26
C VAL A 13 -55.88 -45.84 15.52
N THR A 14 -56.64 -45.44 16.54
CA THR A 14 -56.59 -46.04 17.89
C THR A 14 -57.92 -46.65 18.29
N ARG A 15 -57.88 -47.89 18.77
CA ARG A 15 -58.99 -48.59 19.42
C ARG A 15 -58.94 -48.35 20.93
N SER A 16 -59.86 -47.57 21.48
CA SER A 16 -59.74 -47.01 22.84
C SER A 16 -60.35 -47.83 24.00
N ALA A 17 -61.35 -48.70 23.74
CA ALA A 17 -62.16 -49.33 24.79
C ALA A 17 -61.97 -50.86 24.95
N GLY A 18 -60.95 -51.46 24.31
CA GLY A 18 -60.58 -52.89 24.41
C GLY A 18 -59.72 -53.36 23.23
N ALA A 19 -59.08 -54.54 23.34
CA ALA A 19 -58.16 -55.08 22.31
C ALA A 19 -58.52 -56.50 21.82
N PHE A 20 -59.69 -57.03 22.22
CA PHE A 20 -60.09 -58.40 21.89
C PHE A 20 -60.67 -58.53 20.48
N GLY A 21 -60.25 -59.57 19.76
CA GLY A 21 -60.73 -59.92 18.43
C GLY A 21 -60.23 -58.98 17.34
N ARG A 22 -60.17 -59.51 16.12
CA ARG A 22 -59.86 -58.75 14.90
C ARG A 22 -61.01 -57.80 14.56
N VAL A 23 -60.68 -56.53 14.36
CA VAL A 23 -61.62 -55.49 13.91
C VAL A 23 -61.08 -54.79 12.66
N SER A 24 -61.96 -54.22 11.86
CA SER A 24 -61.60 -53.36 10.74
C SER A 24 -62.48 -52.12 10.70
N VAL A 25 -61.95 -51.04 10.13
CA VAL A 25 -62.67 -49.81 9.82
C VAL A 25 -62.24 -49.32 8.44
N ARG A 26 -63.19 -48.79 7.66
CA ARG A 26 -62.88 -48.13 6.39
C ARG A 26 -62.66 -46.65 6.60
N PHE A 27 -61.91 -46.02 5.71
CA PHE A 27 -61.78 -44.58 5.66
C PHE A 27 -61.97 -44.06 4.23
N ARG A 28 -62.18 -42.76 4.12
CA ARG A 28 -62.07 -42.01 2.87
C ARG A 28 -61.22 -40.77 3.08
N THR A 29 -60.61 -40.28 2.00
CA THR A 29 -60.02 -38.95 1.97
C THR A 29 -60.96 -37.98 1.24
N THR A 30 -60.92 -36.71 1.63
CA THR A 30 -61.53 -35.61 0.88
C THR A 30 -60.42 -34.61 0.57
N PRO A 31 -60.11 -34.37 -0.72
CA PRO A 31 -59.12 -33.37 -1.12
C PRO A 31 -59.48 -31.99 -0.55
N GLY A 32 -58.47 -31.24 -0.13
CA GLY A 32 -58.57 -29.83 0.24
C GLY A 32 -57.80 -28.99 -0.77
N THR A 33 -56.68 -28.42 -0.34
CA THR A 33 -55.66 -27.86 -1.26
C THR A 33 -54.78 -28.96 -1.84
N ALA A 34 -54.50 -30.00 -1.05
CA ALA A 34 -53.79 -31.19 -1.52
C ALA A 34 -54.65 -31.98 -2.52
N ARG A 35 -54.06 -32.24 -3.69
CA ARG A 35 -54.60 -33.02 -4.79
C ARG A 35 -54.33 -34.52 -4.57
N PRO A 36 -54.95 -35.40 -5.39
CA PRO A 36 -54.67 -36.83 -5.31
C PRO A 36 -53.27 -37.25 -5.75
N ASP A 37 -52.45 -36.33 -6.27
CA ASP A 37 -51.09 -36.64 -6.73
C ASP A 37 -50.06 -36.51 -5.57
N ASP A 38 -50.35 -35.70 -4.54
CA ASP A 38 -49.49 -35.45 -3.37
C ASP A 38 -49.70 -36.46 -2.21
N TYR A 39 -50.65 -37.38 -2.35
CA TYR A 39 -50.76 -38.53 -1.43
C TYR A 39 -51.37 -39.77 -2.08
N ASN A 40 -50.90 -40.94 -1.66
CA ASN A 40 -51.36 -42.23 -2.15
C ASN A 40 -52.12 -43.03 -1.08
N ILE A 41 -53.22 -43.67 -1.49
CA ILE A 41 -54.00 -44.57 -0.63
C ILE A 41 -53.62 -46.01 -0.97
N ILE A 42 -52.81 -46.65 -0.13
CA ILE A 42 -52.34 -48.03 -0.34
C ILE A 42 -53.47 -49.04 -0.14
N ALA A 43 -54.36 -48.80 0.83
CA ALA A 43 -55.52 -49.64 1.11
C ALA A 43 -56.67 -48.84 1.73
N SER A 44 -57.93 -49.22 1.50
CA SER A 44 -59.09 -48.50 2.08
C SER A 44 -59.59 -49.08 3.42
N ASP A 45 -59.05 -50.22 3.84
CA ASP A 45 -59.44 -50.91 5.08
C ASP A 45 -58.26 -50.88 6.08
N ILE A 46 -58.52 -50.41 7.30
CA ILE A 46 -57.57 -50.47 8.41
C ILE A 46 -57.94 -51.68 9.27
N ILE A 47 -57.03 -52.65 9.40
CA ILE A 47 -57.27 -53.91 10.11
C ILE A 47 -56.40 -53.93 11.38
N LEU A 48 -57.06 -54.03 12.53
CA LEU A 48 -56.42 -54.30 13.82
C LEU A 48 -56.64 -55.76 14.18
N SER A 49 -55.55 -56.50 14.35
CA SER A 49 -55.54 -57.90 14.80
C SER A 49 -55.88 -58.00 16.29
N ASP A 50 -56.12 -59.22 16.77
CA ASP A 50 -56.30 -59.45 18.22
C ASP A 50 -55.08 -58.94 18.99
N GLY A 51 -55.32 -58.14 20.03
CA GLY A 51 -54.29 -57.48 20.81
C GLY A 51 -53.73 -56.17 20.22
N GLU A 52 -54.00 -55.83 18.95
CA GLU A 52 -53.56 -54.55 18.36
C GLU A 52 -54.49 -53.40 18.79
N VAL A 53 -53.90 -52.36 19.37
CA VAL A 53 -54.63 -51.18 19.88
C VAL A 53 -54.49 -49.98 18.94
N THR A 54 -53.40 -49.91 18.19
CA THR A 54 -53.12 -48.86 17.21
C THR A 54 -52.71 -49.48 15.87
N LYS A 55 -53.06 -48.80 14.78
CA LYS A 55 -52.61 -49.16 13.44
C LYS A 55 -52.42 -47.90 12.62
N MET A 56 -51.40 -47.91 11.77
CA MET A 56 -51.21 -46.83 10.81
C MET A 56 -52.33 -46.87 9.76
N VAL A 57 -52.84 -45.69 9.41
CA VAL A 57 -53.68 -45.50 8.24
C VAL A 57 -52.80 -45.67 7.01
N PRO A 58 -53.15 -46.54 6.06
CA PRO A 58 -52.35 -46.83 4.86
C PRO A 58 -52.44 -45.72 3.81
N ILE A 59 -52.02 -44.51 4.21
CA ILE A 59 -51.83 -43.33 3.36
C ILE A 59 -50.35 -42.97 3.43
N GLU A 60 -49.74 -42.72 2.28
CA GLU A 60 -48.37 -42.21 2.13
C GLU A 60 -48.42 -40.83 1.47
N ILE A 61 -47.53 -39.91 1.86
CA ILE A 61 -47.31 -38.66 1.14
C ILE A 61 -46.41 -38.96 -0.06
N VAL A 62 -46.64 -38.27 -1.16
CA VAL A 62 -45.81 -38.37 -2.37
C VAL A 62 -44.80 -37.23 -2.30
N ASP A 63 -43.52 -37.58 -2.31
CA ASP A 63 -42.38 -36.66 -2.34
C ASP A 63 -41.94 -36.44 -3.78
N ASP A 64 -41.93 -35.19 -4.26
CA ASP A 64 -41.42 -34.85 -5.58
C ASP A 64 -40.39 -33.71 -5.61
N LEU A 65 -40.43 -32.83 -6.61
CA LEU A 65 -39.51 -31.70 -6.77
C LEU A 65 -40.25 -30.43 -7.19
N ASP A 66 -41.58 -30.48 -7.25
CA ASP A 66 -42.42 -29.37 -7.63
C ASP A 66 -42.61 -28.47 -6.40
N PRO A 67 -42.26 -27.16 -6.47
CA PRO A 67 -42.36 -26.28 -5.31
C PRO A 67 -43.81 -26.04 -4.87
N GLU A 68 -44.13 -26.47 -3.65
CA GLU A 68 -45.50 -26.45 -3.11
C GLU A 68 -45.64 -25.63 -1.82
N LEU A 69 -46.76 -24.90 -1.71
CA LEU A 69 -47.14 -24.25 -0.47
C LEU A 69 -47.77 -25.29 0.47
N GLN A 70 -48.01 -24.91 1.73
CA GLN A 70 -48.69 -25.80 2.66
C GLN A 70 -50.05 -26.30 2.11
N GLU A 71 -50.21 -27.62 2.07
CA GLU A 71 -51.39 -28.26 1.51
C GLU A 71 -52.18 -29.06 2.55
N MET A 72 -53.46 -29.32 2.28
CA MET A 72 -54.36 -29.96 3.23
C MET A 72 -55.34 -30.93 2.58
N PHE A 73 -55.60 -32.05 3.27
CA PHE A 73 -56.70 -32.97 2.96
C PHE A 73 -57.32 -33.55 4.23
N THR A 74 -58.55 -34.05 4.15
CA THR A 74 -59.26 -34.62 5.30
C THR A 74 -59.32 -36.14 5.22
N VAL A 75 -59.05 -36.83 6.33
CA VAL A 75 -59.25 -38.29 6.49
C VAL A 75 -60.44 -38.54 7.40
N GLU A 76 -61.42 -39.32 6.94
CA GLU A 76 -62.65 -39.64 7.69
C GLU A 76 -62.86 -41.16 7.80
N LEU A 77 -63.06 -41.65 9.03
CA LEU A 77 -63.47 -43.02 9.32
C LEU A 77 -64.96 -43.21 9.00
N LEU A 78 -65.27 -44.25 8.24
CA LEU A 78 -66.62 -44.53 7.77
C LEU A 78 -67.36 -45.46 8.74
N PRO A 79 -68.63 -45.15 9.08
CA PRO A 79 -69.46 -46.07 9.87
C PRO A 79 -69.80 -47.35 9.07
N THR A 80 -69.72 -47.28 7.74
CA THR A 80 -69.87 -48.41 6.84
C THR A 80 -68.54 -49.17 6.72
N GLY A 81 -68.52 -50.45 7.08
CA GLY A 81 -67.31 -51.28 7.02
C GLY A 81 -66.64 -51.59 8.37
N LEU A 82 -67.27 -51.20 9.49
CA LEU A 82 -66.88 -51.67 10.82
C LEU A 82 -67.14 -53.17 10.97
N THR A 83 -66.14 -53.91 11.45
CA THR A 83 -66.27 -55.35 11.75
C THR A 83 -65.87 -55.67 13.19
N GLY A 84 -66.18 -56.89 13.65
CA GLY A 84 -65.78 -57.37 14.98
C GLY A 84 -66.48 -56.66 16.16
N GLY A 85 -67.62 -56.02 15.92
CA GLY A 85 -68.40 -55.32 16.95
C GLY A 85 -67.83 -53.97 17.37
N ALA A 86 -66.86 -53.43 16.65
CA ALA A 86 -66.33 -52.10 16.88
C ALA A 86 -67.37 -51.00 16.58
N VAL A 87 -67.27 -49.88 17.29
CA VAL A 87 -68.07 -48.67 17.08
C VAL A 87 -67.12 -47.47 16.95
N LEU A 88 -67.51 -46.45 16.18
CA LEU A 88 -66.73 -45.21 16.08
C LEU A 88 -66.74 -44.46 17.42
N GLY A 89 -65.59 -43.86 17.76
CA GLY A 89 -65.46 -42.96 18.90
C GLY A 89 -65.86 -41.52 18.57
N ASN A 90 -65.47 -40.58 19.44
CA ASN A 90 -65.82 -39.16 19.28
C ASN A 90 -65.03 -38.45 18.17
N ILE A 91 -63.81 -38.93 17.86
CA ILE A 91 -62.96 -38.36 16.81
C ILE A 91 -62.97 -39.35 15.64
N THR A 92 -63.69 -38.98 14.58
CA THR A 92 -63.86 -39.81 13.38
C THR A 92 -63.27 -39.18 12.14
N GLN A 93 -62.78 -37.95 12.25
CA GLN A 93 -62.15 -37.23 11.15
C GLN A 93 -60.96 -36.44 11.66
N THR A 94 -59.98 -36.23 10.78
CA THR A 94 -58.84 -35.38 11.05
C THR A 94 -58.39 -34.65 9.79
N LEU A 95 -57.87 -33.44 9.96
CA LEU A 95 -57.25 -32.66 8.91
C LEU A 95 -55.77 -33.02 8.87
N VAL A 96 -55.32 -33.50 7.72
CA VAL A 96 -53.89 -33.66 7.42
C VAL A 96 -53.44 -32.38 6.73
N THR A 97 -52.30 -31.88 7.20
CA THR A 97 -51.59 -30.73 6.64
C THR A 97 -50.23 -31.23 6.22
N ILE A 98 -49.91 -31.13 4.93
CA ILE A 98 -48.59 -31.39 4.35
C ILE A 98 -47.84 -30.06 4.40
N ASP A 99 -46.65 -30.07 5.00
CA ASP A 99 -45.83 -28.86 5.13
C ASP A 99 -45.26 -28.43 3.77
N LYS A 100 -44.93 -27.14 3.66
CA LYS A 100 -44.35 -26.57 2.44
C LYS A 100 -43.03 -27.25 2.07
N SER A 101 -42.72 -27.32 0.78
CA SER A 101 -41.62 -28.11 0.25
C SER A 101 -40.99 -27.51 -1.01
N ASP A 102 -39.79 -27.98 -1.35
CA ASP A 102 -39.06 -27.61 -2.57
C ASP A 102 -38.92 -26.09 -2.82
N ASP A 103 -38.81 -25.34 -1.72
CA ASP A 103 -38.60 -23.89 -1.73
C ASP A 103 -39.67 -23.15 -2.57
N PRO A 104 -40.95 -23.08 -2.15
CA PRO A 104 -42.03 -22.51 -2.98
C PRO A 104 -41.80 -21.02 -3.30
N HIS A 105 -41.12 -20.31 -2.39
CA HIS A 105 -40.70 -18.93 -2.57
C HIS A 105 -39.31 -18.78 -3.20
N GLY A 106 -38.64 -19.89 -3.49
CA GLY A 106 -37.36 -19.95 -4.16
C GLY A 106 -36.15 -19.75 -3.28
N VAL A 107 -34.98 -19.99 -3.88
CA VAL A 107 -33.65 -19.80 -3.29
C VAL A 107 -32.91 -18.71 -4.07
N PHE A 108 -32.38 -17.72 -3.34
CA PHE A 108 -31.75 -16.52 -3.91
C PHE A 108 -30.22 -16.59 -3.90
N SER A 109 -29.60 -16.24 -5.02
CA SER A 109 -28.14 -16.28 -5.20
C SER A 109 -27.66 -15.25 -6.21
N PHE A 110 -26.38 -14.87 -6.16
CA PHE A 110 -25.77 -14.06 -7.22
C PHE A 110 -25.48 -14.90 -8.47
N GLU A 111 -25.74 -14.33 -9.67
CA GLU A 111 -25.37 -14.97 -10.95
C GLU A 111 -23.84 -15.05 -11.12
N VAL A 112 -23.13 -14.03 -10.63
CA VAL A 112 -21.67 -13.93 -10.61
C VAL A 112 -21.24 -13.46 -9.22
N ASN A 113 -20.28 -14.17 -8.61
CA ASN A 113 -19.85 -13.95 -7.24
C ASN A 113 -18.48 -13.24 -7.11
N SER A 114 -17.86 -12.85 -8.24
CA SER A 114 -16.55 -12.19 -8.26
C SER A 114 -16.47 -11.18 -9.39
N HIS A 115 -16.09 -9.96 -9.06
CA HIS A 115 -15.90 -8.83 -9.97
C HIS A 115 -14.59 -8.13 -9.66
N THR A 116 -13.97 -7.51 -10.66
CA THR A 116 -12.85 -6.61 -10.47
C THR A 116 -13.17 -5.31 -11.17
N VAL A 117 -13.16 -4.20 -10.43
CA VAL A 117 -13.52 -2.87 -10.94
C VAL A 117 -12.47 -1.89 -10.46
N ALA A 118 -11.73 -1.29 -11.39
CA ALA A 118 -10.79 -0.23 -11.07
C ALA A 118 -11.54 1.03 -10.65
N GLU A 119 -11.03 1.68 -9.61
CA GLU A 119 -11.44 3.03 -9.26
C GLU A 119 -11.15 3.99 -10.43
N PRO A 120 -12.10 4.87 -10.80
CA PRO A 120 -11.85 5.83 -11.86
C PRO A 120 -11.01 7.01 -11.33
N ASP A 121 -10.15 7.58 -12.17
CA ASP A 121 -9.39 8.81 -11.83
C ASP A 121 -10.28 9.99 -11.37
N SER A 122 -11.55 9.99 -11.76
CA SER A 122 -12.56 10.93 -11.27
C SER A 122 -13.98 10.40 -11.48
N GLY A 123 -14.88 10.75 -10.57
CA GLY A 123 -16.29 10.46 -10.70
C GLY A 123 -16.64 9.07 -10.16
N ARG A 124 -17.26 8.23 -10.99
CA ARG A 124 -17.81 6.93 -10.57
C ARG A 124 -17.84 5.92 -11.72
N THR A 125 -17.62 4.66 -11.38
CA THR A 125 -17.74 3.53 -12.32
C THR A 125 -18.87 2.61 -11.88
N SER A 126 -19.87 2.40 -12.73
CA SER A 126 -21.02 1.56 -12.40
C SER A 126 -20.78 0.08 -12.71
N LEU A 127 -21.14 -0.80 -11.78
CA LEU A 127 -21.18 -2.25 -11.89
C LEU A 127 -22.64 -2.74 -11.75
N GLN A 128 -23.09 -3.56 -12.69
CA GLN A 128 -24.39 -4.24 -12.59
C GLN A 128 -24.21 -5.59 -11.90
N LEU A 129 -25.02 -5.85 -10.88
CA LEU A 129 -25.12 -7.13 -10.20
C LEU A 129 -26.48 -7.78 -10.50
N THR A 130 -26.49 -9.10 -10.69
CA THR A 130 -27.70 -9.89 -10.95
C THR A 130 -27.90 -10.91 -9.83
N VAL A 131 -29.11 -10.94 -9.27
CA VAL A 131 -29.55 -11.96 -8.32
C VAL A 131 -30.56 -12.88 -9.02
N LEU A 132 -30.38 -14.19 -8.86
CA LEU A 132 -31.23 -15.24 -9.39
C LEU A 132 -32.17 -15.76 -8.31
N ARG A 133 -33.34 -16.25 -8.74
CA ARG A 133 -34.32 -16.98 -7.91
C ARG A 133 -34.53 -18.37 -8.51
N SER A 134 -33.94 -19.37 -7.87
CA SER A 134 -34.04 -20.80 -8.24
C SER A 134 -35.13 -21.51 -7.41
N GLY A 135 -35.50 -22.75 -7.77
CA GLY A 135 -36.62 -23.46 -7.12
C GLY A 135 -37.99 -22.87 -7.47
N GLY A 136 -38.82 -22.60 -6.47
CA GLY A 136 -40.12 -21.95 -6.63
C GLY A 136 -40.04 -20.46 -7.00
N ALA A 137 -41.12 -19.94 -7.58
CA ALA A 137 -41.27 -18.52 -7.91
C ALA A 137 -42.62 -17.95 -7.46
N MET A 138 -43.19 -18.55 -6.41
CA MET A 138 -44.51 -18.20 -5.88
C MET A 138 -44.44 -16.98 -4.98
N GLY A 139 -45.43 -16.09 -5.11
CA GLY A 139 -45.50 -14.87 -4.30
C GLY A 139 -44.42 -13.85 -4.61
N THR A 140 -44.51 -12.72 -3.90
CA THR A 140 -43.57 -11.60 -3.98
C THR A 140 -42.57 -11.69 -2.85
N VAL A 141 -41.28 -11.58 -3.17
CA VAL A 141 -40.18 -11.64 -2.20
C VAL A 141 -39.30 -10.40 -2.33
N THR A 142 -39.04 -9.73 -1.21
CA THR A 142 -38.04 -8.68 -1.14
C THR A 142 -36.73 -9.25 -0.61
N VAL A 143 -35.63 -8.99 -1.31
CA VAL A 143 -34.28 -9.42 -0.92
C VAL A 143 -33.46 -8.21 -0.53
N ASP A 144 -33.14 -8.10 0.76
CA ASP A 144 -32.27 -7.07 1.31
C ASP A 144 -30.81 -7.45 1.08
N TRP A 145 -29.99 -6.47 0.70
CA TRP A 145 -28.56 -6.66 0.54
C TRP A 145 -27.75 -5.53 1.16
N THR A 146 -26.50 -5.83 1.53
CA THR A 146 -25.54 -4.88 2.11
C THR A 146 -24.15 -5.08 1.54
N GLY A 147 -23.43 -3.99 1.30
CA GLY A 147 -22.03 -3.98 0.87
C GLY A 147 -21.11 -3.54 2.01
N THR A 148 -20.11 -4.36 2.33
CA THR A 148 -19.18 -4.11 3.44
C THR A 148 -17.74 -4.45 3.10
N ILE A 149 -16.79 -3.72 3.65
CA ILE A 149 -15.38 -4.09 3.73
C ILE A 149 -15.09 -4.48 5.18
N ASN A 150 -14.61 -5.70 5.40
CA ASN A 150 -14.31 -6.23 6.74
C ASN A 150 -15.47 -6.09 7.75
N GLY A 151 -16.72 -6.19 7.27
CA GLY A 151 -17.94 -6.07 8.09
C GLY A 151 -18.39 -4.64 8.41
N ILE A 152 -17.70 -3.62 7.90
CA ILE A 152 -18.09 -2.20 8.01
C ILE A 152 -18.68 -1.75 6.67
N ALA A 153 -19.71 -0.91 6.68
CA ALA A 153 -20.30 -0.38 5.46
C ALA A 153 -19.24 0.34 4.62
N ALA A 154 -19.12 -0.05 3.35
CA ALA A 154 -18.11 0.46 2.40
C ALA A 154 -18.57 1.79 1.77
N SER A 155 -18.89 2.78 2.62
CA SER A 155 -19.51 4.05 2.17
C SER A 155 -18.54 5.01 1.52
N ASP A 156 -17.25 4.79 1.70
CA ASP A 156 -16.19 5.59 1.09
C ASP A 156 -15.89 5.05 -0.33
N ASP A 157 -16.06 3.75 -0.55
CA ASP A 157 -15.70 3.05 -1.79
C ASP A 157 -16.86 2.85 -2.77
N ILE A 158 -18.07 2.63 -2.25
CA ILE A 158 -19.23 2.30 -3.10
C ILE A 158 -20.52 3.03 -2.70
N GLN A 159 -21.40 3.18 -3.69
CA GLN A 159 -22.78 3.57 -3.45
C GLN A 159 -23.79 2.90 -4.40
N PRO A 160 -25.02 2.61 -3.93
CA PRO A 160 -25.41 2.58 -2.53
C PRO A 160 -24.71 1.41 -1.79
N VAL A 161 -24.59 1.51 -0.46
CA VAL A 161 -24.04 0.43 0.39
C VAL A 161 -25.07 -0.62 0.82
N SER A 162 -26.35 -0.39 0.50
CA SER A 162 -27.43 -1.32 0.79
C SER A 162 -28.62 -1.05 -0.13
N GLY A 163 -29.51 -2.02 -0.24
CA GLY A 163 -30.71 -1.88 -1.03
C GLY A 163 -31.64 -3.06 -0.87
N VAL A 164 -32.77 -2.97 -1.59
CA VAL A 164 -33.81 -4.00 -1.59
C VAL A 164 -34.16 -4.32 -3.02
N LEU A 165 -34.09 -5.59 -3.39
CA LEU A 165 -34.60 -6.12 -4.65
C LEU A 165 -36.03 -6.61 -4.44
N ASN A 166 -36.90 -6.42 -5.43
CA ASN A 166 -38.30 -6.84 -5.35
C ASN A 166 -38.59 -7.83 -6.48
N PHE A 167 -38.68 -9.11 -6.14
CA PHE A 167 -39.09 -10.17 -7.07
C PHE A 167 -40.60 -10.35 -6.97
N VAL A 168 -41.34 -10.03 -8.03
CA VAL A 168 -42.76 -10.39 -8.09
C VAL A 168 -42.92 -11.86 -8.47
N SER A 169 -44.15 -12.37 -8.38
CA SER A 169 -44.41 -13.78 -8.71
C SER A 169 -44.00 -14.10 -10.15
N ASN A 170 -43.31 -15.24 -10.30
CA ASN A 170 -42.68 -15.74 -11.52
C ASN A 170 -41.38 -15.04 -11.96
N ASP A 171 -40.92 -14.00 -11.25
CA ASP A 171 -39.60 -13.43 -11.52
C ASP A 171 -38.52 -14.43 -11.14
N ARG A 172 -37.53 -14.58 -12.03
CA ARG A 172 -36.41 -15.52 -11.87
C ARG A 172 -35.06 -14.81 -11.72
N ARG A 173 -35.01 -13.50 -11.97
CA ARG A 173 -33.82 -12.67 -11.82
C ARG A 173 -34.20 -11.22 -11.60
N GLU A 174 -33.38 -10.51 -10.84
CA GLU A 174 -33.43 -9.06 -10.72
C GLU A 174 -32.02 -8.49 -10.76
N THR A 175 -31.90 -7.22 -11.15
CA THR A 175 -30.60 -6.54 -11.26
C THR A 175 -30.59 -5.22 -10.52
N PHE A 176 -29.42 -4.83 -10.01
CA PHE A 176 -29.19 -3.51 -9.42
C PHE A 176 -27.80 -3.00 -9.78
N MET A 177 -27.59 -1.71 -9.57
CA MET A 177 -26.32 -1.04 -9.83
C MET A 177 -25.62 -0.71 -8.51
N VAL A 178 -24.31 -0.95 -8.48
CA VAL A 178 -23.38 -0.42 -7.48
C VAL A 178 -22.37 0.44 -8.22
N GLU A 179 -22.06 1.61 -7.70
CA GLU A 179 -21.06 2.52 -8.26
C GLU A 179 -19.82 2.50 -7.36
N VAL A 180 -18.65 2.25 -7.94
CA VAL A 180 -17.34 2.45 -7.30
C VAL A 180 -17.00 3.94 -7.36
N LEU A 181 -16.64 4.52 -6.22
CA LEU A 181 -16.38 5.93 -6.00
C LEU A 181 -14.90 6.23 -6.21
N SER A 182 -14.58 7.41 -6.76
CA SER A 182 -13.20 7.91 -6.81
C SER A 182 -12.85 8.78 -5.61
N ASP A 183 -11.63 8.71 -5.09
CA ASP A 183 -11.04 9.71 -4.22
C ASP A 183 -9.54 10.02 -4.53
N ASN A 184 -8.76 10.36 -3.50
CA ASN A 184 -7.32 10.69 -3.58
C ASN A 184 -6.56 10.07 -2.39
N VAL A 185 -7.13 9.05 -1.76
CA VAL A 185 -6.64 8.36 -0.58
C VAL A 185 -5.89 7.12 -1.07
N PRO A 186 -4.60 6.97 -0.73
CA PRO A 186 -3.87 5.77 -1.13
C PRO A 186 -4.46 4.52 -0.48
N GLU A 187 -4.77 3.53 -1.31
CA GLU A 187 -5.44 2.28 -0.92
C GLU A 187 -4.74 1.07 -1.56
N ASP A 188 -4.60 -0.01 -0.80
CA ASP A 188 -4.12 -1.30 -1.33
C ASP A 188 -5.28 -2.05 -2.03
N ASP A 189 -5.09 -3.29 -2.49
CA ASP A 189 -6.20 -4.07 -3.03
C ASP A 189 -7.30 -4.27 -1.98
N GLU A 190 -8.51 -3.78 -2.29
CA GLU A 190 -9.66 -3.82 -1.38
C GLU A 190 -10.75 -4.76 -1.90
N VAL A 191 -11.50 -5.38 -0.99
CA VAL A 191 -12.59 -6.32 -1.35
C VAL A 191 -13.88 -5.93 -0.65
N VAL A 192 -14.83 -5.41 -1.43
CA VAL A 192 -16.19 -5.16 -0.98
C VAL A 192 -17.01 -6.44 -1.10
N GLU A 193 -17.57 -6.90 0.00
CA GLU A 193 -18.48 -8.05 0.05
C GLU A 193 -19.93 -7.56 -0.01
N ILE A 194 -20.61 -7.82 -1.13
CA ILE A 194 -22.04 -7.62 -1.29
C ILE A 194 -22.75 -8.89 -0.84
N THR A 195 -23.51 -8.80 0.25
CA THR A 195 -24.17 -9.94 0.89
C THR A 195 -25.69 -9.79 0.79
N LEU A 196 -26.38 -10.86 0.37
CA LEU A 196 -27.83 -10.99 0.55
C LEU A 196 -28.10 -11.31 2.02
N VAL A 197 -28.84 -10.44 2.70
CA VAL A 197 -29.04 -10.51 4.15
C VAL A 197 -30.32 -11.24 4.51
N LYS A 198 -31.40 -10.93 3.80
CA LYS A 198 -32.73 -11.43 4.12
C LYS A 198 -33.62 -11.49 2.89
N ALA A 199 -34.34 -12.59 2.71
CA ALA A 199 -35.37 -12.73 1.67
C ALA A 199 -36.75 -12.86 2.35
N THR A 200 -37.52 -11.77 2.38
CA THR A 200 -38.81 -11.69 3.07
C THR A 200 -39.96 -11.88 2.10
N VAL A 201 -40.89 -12.79 2.39
CA VAL A 201 -42.12 -12.95 1.62
C VAL A 201 -43.09 -11.83 2.00
N THR A 202 -43.50 -11.00 1.04
CA THR A 202 -44.31 -9.80 1.36
C THR A 202 -45.81 -10.08 1.46
N THR A 203 -46.25 -11.23 0.95
CA THR A 203 -47.67 -11.62 0.90
C THR A 203 -48.12 -12.41 2.11
N GLU A 204 -47.18 -12.87 2.95
CA GLU A 204 -47.42 -13.75 4.09
C GLU A 204 -46.57 -13.27 5.28
N ASP A 205 -47.23 -12.87 6.38
CA ASP A 205 -46.56 -12.24 7.51
C ASP A 205 -45.58 -13.21 8.19
N GLY A 206 -44.29 -12.84 8.19
CA GLY A 206 -43.24 -13.56 8.93
C GLY A 206 -42.59 -14.73 8.19
N GLU A 207 -42.95 -14.96 6.93
CA GLU A 207 -42.33 -15.99 6.08
C GLU A 207 -41.06 -15.46 5.39
N GLU A 208 -40.05 -16.33 5.33
CA GLU A 208 -38.76 -16.04 4.70
C GLU A 208 -38.46 -17.09 3.62
N ALA A 209 -37.90 -16.63 2.51
CA ALA A 209 -37.36 -17.49 1.48
C ALA A 209 -35.86 -17.76 1.75
N ASN A 210 -35.31 -18.76 1.07
CA ASN A 210 -33.95 -19.21 1.34
C ASN A 210 -32.92 -18.39 0.54
N ILE A 211 -31.74 -18.18 1.12
CA ILE A 211 -30.58 -17.64 0.42
C ILE A 211 -29.56 -18.77 0.31
N ASP A 212 -29.00 -18.95 -0.88
CA ASP A 212 -27.97 -19.98 -1.10
C ASP A 212 -26.73 -19.66 -0.23
N PRO A 213 -26.33 -20.53 0.71
CA PRO A 213 -25.22 -20.25 1.61
C PRO A 213 -23.86 -20.16 0.90
N SER A 214 -23.74 -20.71 -0.31
CA SER A 214 -22.52 -20.69 -1.12
C SER A 214 -22.49 -19.56 -2.15
N GLN A 215 -23.64 -18.97 -2.47
CA GLN A 215 -23.79 -17.95 -3.51
C GLN A 215 -24.55 -16.69 -3.06
N GLY A 216 -24.82 -16.55 -1.76
CA GLY A 216 -25.43 -15.36 -1.16
C GLY A 216 -24.47 -14.16 -1.01
N VAL A 217 -23.20 -14.31 -1.41
CA VAL A 217 -22.18 -13.26 -1.36
C VAL A 217 -21.54 -13.09 -2.73
N SER A 218 -21.41 -11.85 -3.19
CA SER A 218 -20.60 -11.46 -4.36
C SER A 218 -19.50 -10.50 -3.92
N ARG A 219 -18.28 -10.73 -4.41
CA ARG A 219 -17.09 -9.97 -4.04
C ARG A 219 -16.69 -9.03 -5.17
N ILE A 220 -16.51 -7.76 -4.86
CA ILE A 220 -15.98 -6.75 -5.77
C ILE A 220 -14.58 -6.41 -5.30
N THR A 221 -13.56 -6.80 -6.08
CA THR A 221 -12.18 -6.39 -5.86
C THR A 221 -11.95 -5.03 -6.51
N ILE A 222 -11.56 -4.04 -5.71
CA ILE A 222 -11.10 -2.73 -6.17
C ILE A 222 -9.57 -2.78 -6.10
N PRO A 223 -8.86 -2.80 -7.24
CA PRO A 223 -7.41 -2.80 -7.26
C PRO A 223 -6.82 -1.55 -6.59
N ALA A 224 -5.62 -1.71 -6.03
CA ALA A 224 -4.87 -0.64 -5.39
C ALA A 224 -4.76 0.61 -6.29
N ASN A 225 -4.79 1.79 -5.69
CA ASN A 225 -4.80 3.07 -6.41
C ASN A 225 -4.12 4.19 -5.59
N ASP A 226 -3.99 5.38 -6.19
CA ASP A 226 -3.46 6.58 -5.52
C ASP A 226 -2.06 6.49 -4.90
N ASN A 227 -1.19 5.69 -5.53
CA ASN A 227 0.21 5.50 -5.12
C ASN A 227 0.29 4.88 -3.71
N PRO A 228 -0.21 3.64 -3.53
CA PRO A 228 -0.27 2.98 -2.23
C PRO A 228 1.10 2.72 -1.63
N HIS A 229 2.12 2.59 -2.49
CA HIS A 229 3.50 2.39 -2.08
C HIS A 229 4.30 3.70 -1.98
N GLY A 230 3.69 4.83 -2.30
CA GLY A 230 4.20 6.16 -2.03
C GLY A 230 5.35 6.64 -2.91
N VAL A 231 5.73 7.89 -2.65
CA VAL A 231 6.83 8.58 -3.34
C VAL A 231 7.91 8.94 -2.31
N VAL A 232 9.14 8.52 -2.56
CA VAL A 232 10.27 8.68 -1.61
C VAL A 232 11.22 9.78 -2.07
N GLN A 233 11.55 10.70 -1.18
CA GLN A 233 12.53 11.77 -1.44
C GLN A 233 13.21 12.23 -0.14
N PHE A 234 14.34 12.92 -0.25
CA PHE A 234 14.96 13.54 0.93
C PHE A 234 14.04 14.63 1.52
N ALA A 235 14.05 14.76 2.84
CA ALA A 235 13.27 15.79 3.52
C ALA A 235 13.85 17.20 3.33
N SER A 236 15.14 17.30 3.04
CA SER A 236 15.86 18.54 2.74
C SER A 236 16.87 18.32 1.62
N SER A 237 17.12 19.35 0.81
CA SER A 237 18.19 19.35 -0.19
C SER A 237 19.58 19.59 0.42
N SER A 238 19.64 19.97 1.70
CA SER A 238 20.89 20.06 2.45
C SER A 238 20.75 19.66 3.92
N TYR A 239 21.81 19.07 4.46
CA TYR A 239 21.98 18.72 5.86
C TYR A 239 23.31 19.26 6.36
N ARG A 240 23.35 19.68 7.63
CA ARG A 240 24.59 20.03 8.33
C ARG A 240 24.76 19.07 9.49
N VAL A 241 25.95 18.49 9.60
CA VAL A 241 26.27 17.49 10.62
C VAL A 241 27.57 17.86 11.30
N GLN A 242 27.63 17.65 12.61
CA GLN A 242 28.83 17.91 13.39
C GLN A 242 29.51 16.59 13.74
N GLU A 243 30.83 16.54 13.64
CA GLU A 243 31.59 15.40 14.11
C GLU A 243 31.55 15.27 15.63
N SER A 244 31.37 14.05 16.13
CA SER A 244 31.22 13.77 17.55
C SER A 244 32.52 13.26 18.14
N LEU A 245 33.07 14.01 19.09
CA LEU A 245 34.22 13.58 19.91
C LEU A 245 33.94 12.33 20.78
N ALA A 246 32.67 11.92 20.91
CA ALA A 246 32.23 10.84 21.78
C ALA A 246 32.03 9.48 21.06
N GLY A 247 32.32 9.40 19.76
CA GLY A 247 32.42 8.14 19.01
C GLY A 247 31.16 7.65 18.29
N GLU A 248 30.03 8.34 18.40
CA GLU A 248 28.87 8.12 17.50
C GLU A 248 28.89 9.13 16.36
N ASN A 249 29.58 8.78 15.27
CA ASN A 249 29.69 9.62 14.06
C ASN A 249 28.74 9.17 12.96
N THR A 250 27.44 9.15 13.28
CA THR A 250 26.41 8.78 12.30
C THR A 250 25.54 9.98 11.98
N ALA A 251 25.59 10.42 10.72
CA ALA A 251 24.67 11.38 10.15
C ALA A 251 23.35 10.68 9.79
N LEU A 252 22.23 11.18 10.33
CA LEU A 252 20.89 10.66 10.04
C LEU A 252 20.22 11.50 8.96
N ILE A 253 20.24 11.00 7.72
CA ILE A 253 19.71 11.72 6.56
C ILE A 253 18.25 11.31 6.32
N ARG A 254 17.33 12.22 6.64
CA ARG A 254 15.89 11.92 6.58
C ARG A 254 15.36 11.81 5.15
N VAL A 255 14.66 10.73 4.86
CA VAL A 255 13.81 10.57 3.69
C VAL A 255 12.33 10.56 4.10
N ASN A 256 11.50 11.25 3.34
CA ASN A 256 10.05 11.25 3.49
C ASN A 256 9.42 10.34 2.44
N ARG A 257 8.33 9.68 2.81
CA ARG A 257 7.45 8.89 1.94
C ARG A 257 6.07 9.54 1.93
N SER A 258 5.72 10.19 0.83
CA SER A 258 4.40 10.81 0.64
C SER A 258 3.41 9.84 -0.01
N TYR A 259 2.11 10.14 0.08
CA TYR A 259 1.00 9.27 -0.33
C TYR A 259 0.94 8.01 0.54
N GLY A 260 0.88 6.82 -0.06
CA GLY A 260 0.71 5.57 0.68
C GLY A 260 1.99 5.06 1.36
N THR A 261 1.80 4.35 2.46
CA THR A 261 2.88 3.74 3.24
C THR A 261 2.80 2.20 3.26
N PHE A 262 2.03 1.61 2.35
CA PHE A 262 1.82 0.16 2.29
C PHE A 262 3.08 -0.57 1.82
N GLY A 263 3.43 -1.65 2.52
CA GLY A 263 4.60 -2.48 2.22
C GLY A 263 5.94 -1.85 2.59
N ASP A 264 6.92 -2.72 2.85
CA ASP A 264 8.31 -2.34 3.07
C ASP A 264 8.98 -2.00 1.72
N LEU A 265 9.83 -0.99 1.70
CA LEU A 265 10.58 -0.59 0.51
C LEU A 265 12.05 -0.97 0.64
N SER A 266 12.65 -1.39 -0.47
CA SER A 266 14.11 -1.46 -0.66
C SER A 266 14.57 -0.16 -1.32
N LEU A 267 15.23 0.68 -0.53
CA LEU A 267 15.74 1.97 -0.99
C LEU A 267 17.23 1.85 -1.31
N TYR A 268 17.59 2.13 -2.56
CA TYR A 268 18.97 2.09 -3.02
C TYR A 268 19.55 3.49 -3.02
N TYR A 269 20.71 3.66 -2.42
CA TYR A 269 21.38 4.96 -2.34
C TYR A 269 22.88 4.85 -2.58
N SER A 270 23.50 5.99 -2.86
CA SER A 270 24.94 6.16 -2.97
C SER A 270 25.40 7.43 -2.25
N THR A 271 26.68 7.47 -1.92
CA THR A 271 27.39 8.66 -1.47
C THR A 271 28.52 8.99 -2.45
N GLY A 272 28.79 10.27 -2.64
CA GLY A 272 29.79 10.72 -3.61
C GLY A 272 30.30 12.12 -3.30
N MET A 273 31.42 12.49 -3.91
CA MET A 273 31.95 13.84 -3.79
C MET A 273 30.99 14.86 -4.41
N THR A 274 30.91 16.05 -3.81
CA THR A 274 30.23 17.19 -4.42
C THR A 274 31.01 17.69 -5.63
N ASP A 275 30.32 18.16 -6.67
CA ASP A 275 30.99 18.79 -7.80
C ASP A 275 31.67 20.10 -7.35
N LEU A 276 32.96 20.27 -7.68
CA LEU A 276 33.75 21.44 -7.26
C LEU A 276 33.22 22.76 -7.85
N ILE A 277 32.58 22.72 -9.01
CA ILE A 277 32.00 23.92 -9.64
C ILE A 277 30.70 24.30 -8.93
N GLU A 278 29.89 23.33 -8.55
CA GLU A 278 28.71 23.56 -7.72
C GLU A 278 29.09 24.14 -6.35
N LEU A 279 30.10 23.55 -5.69
CA LEU A 279 30.64 24.02 -4.42
C LEU A 279 31.19 25.45 -4.52
N ALA A 280 31.93 25.76 -5.58
CA ALA A 280 32.37 27.13 -5.86
C ALA A 280 31.18 28.10 -5.98
N GLY A 281 30.10 27.68 -6.64
CA GLY A 281 28.86 28.44 -6.73
C GLY A 281 28.20 28.70 -5.37
N GLN A 282 28.20 27.71 -4.47
CA GLN A 282 27.70 27.84 -3.10
C GLN A 282 28.54 28.84 -2.27
N MET A 283 29.84 28.92 -2.54
CA MET A 283 30.74 29.95 -1.98
C MET A 283 30.56 31.34 -2.64
N GLY A 284 29.62 31.49 -3.58
CA GLY A 284 29.38 32.74 -4.31
C GLY A 284 30.48 33.09 -5.34
N ARG A 285 31.27 32.11 -5.75
CA ARG A 285 32.40 32.25 -6.67
C ARG A 285 32.07 31.64 -8.04
N THR A 286 32.57 32.25 -9.11
CA THR A 286 32.51 31.67 -10.46
C THR A 286 33.84 30.97 -10.79
N VAL A 287 33.86 30.11 -11.80
CA VAL A 287 35.09 29.45 -12.25
C VAL A 287 36.21 30.46 -12.53
N MET A 288 35.87 31.58 -13.18
CA MET A 288 36.83 32.63 -13.52
C MET A 288 37.37 33.38 -12.29
N SER A 289 36.67 33.38 -11.15
CA SER A 289 37.13 34.07 -9.94
C SER A 289 38.42 33.45 -9.36
N TYR A 290 38.67 32.18 -9.63
CA TYR A 290 39.90 31.48 -9.27
C TYR A 290 41.09 31.81 -10.18
N PHE A 291 40.90 32.67 -11.19
CA PHE A 291 41.94 33.11 -12.11
C PHE A 291 42.05 34.65 -12.18
N PRO A 292 42.32 35.34 -11.05
CA PRO A 292 42.29 36.80 -11.00
C PRO A 292 43.44 37.46 -11.76
N THR A 293 44.57 36.75 -11.92
CA THR A 293 45.75 37.29 -12.60
C THR A 293 45.74 36.90 -14.06
N THR A 294 45.60 37.90 -14.94
CA THR A 294 45.58 37.72 -16.39
C THR A 294 46.65 38.56 -17.08
N LEU A 295 47.36 38.01 -18.05
CA LEU A 295 48.37 38.71 -18.84
C LEU A 295 48.23 38.41 -20.33
N GLN A 296 48.43 39.43 -21.16
CA GLN A 296 48.57 39.25 -22.61
C GLN A 296 49.91 38.56 -22.87
N GLY A 297 49.88 37.39 -23.52
CA GLY A 297 51.08 36.60 -23.78
C GLY A 297 50.83 35.10 -23.69
N SER A 298 51.89 34.33 -23.86
CA SER A 298 51.85 32.86 -23.78
C SER A 298 53.13 32.34 -23.14
N ILE A 299 53.04 31.19 -22.48
CA ILE A 299 54.21 30.44 -22.05
C ILE A 299 54.56 29.44 -23.16
N THR A 300 55.71 29.66 -23.79
CA THR A 300 56.21 28.86 -24.91
C THR A 300 57.26 27.83 -24.49
N ASN A 301 57.83 27.99 -23.30
CA ASN A 301 58.96 27.20 -22.79
C ASN A 301 58.58 26.27 -21.63
N ALA A 302 57.31 25.83 -21.56
CA ALA A 302 56.84 24.86 -20.58
C ALA A 302 56.00 23.76 -21.26
N PRO A 303 55.96 22.53 -20.69
CA PRO A 303 55.02 21.52 -21.13
C PRO A 303 53.59 22.03 -20.94
N THR A 304 52.78 21.94 -21.99
CA THR A 304 51.36 22.31 -21.96
C THR A 304 50.51 21.08 -22.26
N THR A 305 49.35 21.00 -21.61
CA THR A 305 48.31 20.01 -21.90
C THR A 305 47.20 20.71 -22.66
N SER A 306 46.96 20.30 -23.90
CA SER A 306 45.87 20.87 -24.72
C SER A 306 44.51 20.39 -24.24
N VAL A 307 43.52 21.27 -24.27
CA VAL A 307 42.12 20.97 -23.94
C VAL A 307 41.27 21.29 -25.15
N ASP A 308 40.43 20.34 -25.56
CA ASP A 308 39.46 20.59 -26.62
C ASP A 308 38.28 21.41 -26.08
N VAL A 309 38.14 22.62 -26.61
CA VAL A 309 37.05 23.56 -26.29
C VAL A 309 36.26 23.97 -27.53
N SER A 310 36.43 23.24 -28.65
CA SER A 310 35.86 23.58 -29.95
C SER A 310 34.33 23.48 -30.00
N GLY A 311 33.75 22.58 -29.21
CA GLY A 311 32.30 22.39 -29.06
C GLY A 311 31.62 23.28 -28.02
N GLU A 312 32.39 24.02 -27.23
CA GLU A 312 31.85 24.74 -26.06
C GLU A 312 31.26 26.11 -26.43
N SER A 313 30.14 26.47 -25.81
CA SER A 313 29.48 27.78 -25.99
C SER A 313 30.32 28.93 -25.41
N ASN A 314 30.99 28.70 -24.29
CA ASN A 314 31.99 29.59 -23.71
C ASN A 314 33.34 28.85 -23.57
N PRO A 315 34.19 28.85 -24.62
CA PRO A 315 35.44 28.09 -24.63
C PRO A 315 36.45 28.56 -23.58
N LEU A 316 36.45 29.85 -23.24
CA LEU A 316 37.34 30.40 -22.22
C LEU A 316 36.99 29.83 -20.84
N GLU A 317 35.70 29.86 -20.48
CA GLU A 317 35.24 29.35 -19.19
C GLU A 317 35.36 27.82 -19.12
N ALA A 318 35.13 27.10 -20.23
CA ALA A 318 35.38 25.68 -20.31
C ALA A 318 36.88 25.33 -20.09
N CYS A 319 37.78 26.13 -20.67
CA CYS A 319 39.22 26.02 -20.45
C CYS A 319 39.59 26.24 -18.97
N ALA A 320 39.05 27.29 -18.36
CA ALA A 320 39.23 27.60 -16.96
C ALA A 320 38.68 26.48 -16.05
N ARG A 321 37.51 25.92 -16.39
CA ARG A 321 36.88 24.81 -15.66
C ARG A 321 37.76 23.59 -15.63
N VAL A 322 38.32 23.19 -16.77
CA VAL A 322 39.24 22.04 -16.85
C VAL A 322 40.49 22.29 -15.99
N CYS A 323 41.09 23.48 -16.07
CA CYS A 323 42.22 23.81 -15.20
C CYS A 323 41.82 23.84 -13.72
N LEU A 324 40.63 24.33 -13.35
CA LEU A 324 40.18 24.37 -11.96
C LEU A 324 39.96 22.96 -11.39
N LEU A 325 39.35 22.06 -12.15
CA LEU A 325 39.13 20.66 -11.75
C LEU A 325 40.43 19.86 -11.67
N GLU A 326 41.42 20.19 -12.50
CA GLU A 326 42.74 19.58 -12.45
C GLU A 326 43.57 20.21 -11.31
N ARG A 327 43.68 19.51 -10.18
CA ARG A 327 44.41 20.01 -9.00
C ARG A 327 45.88 20.34 -9.29
N ALA A 328 46.50 19.66 -10.27
CA ALA A 328 47.88 19.95 -10.69
C ALA A 328 48.03 21.21 -11.56
N CYS A 329 46.94 21.74 -12.12
CA CYS A 329 46.99 22.92 -12.97
C CYS A 329 47.32 24.18 -12.16
N SER A 330 48.41 24.87 -12.51
CA SER A 330 48.77 26.17 -11.94
C SER A 330 48.25 27.34 -12.77
N SER A 331 48.04 27.15 -14.07
CA SER A 331 47.61 28.19 -14.99
C SER A 331 47.16 27.62 -16.33
N PHE A 332 46.40 28.43 -17.08
CA PHE A 332 46.03 28.10 -18.45
C PHE A 332 46.24 29.30 -19.38
N GLN A 333 46.27 29.02 -20.67
CA GLN A 333 46.31 30.03 -21.71
C GLN A 333 45.26 29.72 -22.77
N TYR A 334 44.59 30.77 -23.25
CA TYR A 334 43.53 30.67 -24.23
C TYR A 334 43.73 31.67 -25.36
N SER A 335 43.65 31.19 -26.61
CA SER A 335 43.62 32.03 -27.81
C SER A 335 42.20 32.06 -28.37
N SER A 336 41.61 33.25 -28.42
CA SER A 336 40.27 33.43 -28.99
C SER A 336 40.23 33.31 -30.51
N ALA A 337 41.34 33.60 -31.19
CA ALA A 337 41.46 33.51 -32.65
C ALA A 337 41.42 32.06 -33.13
N ASP A 338 42.18 31.19 -32.47
CA ASP A 338 42.34 29.79 -32.86
C ASP A 338 41.48 28.83 -32.02
N ARG A 339 40.71 29.37 -31.05
CA ARG A 339 39.97 28.62 -30.02
C ARG A 339 40.85 27.56 -29.34
N ASN A 340 42.12 27.87 -29.16
CA ASN A 340 43.11 26.95 -28.61
C ASN A 340 43.22 27.17 -27.09
N CYS A 341 43.03 26.11 -26.32
CA CYS A 341 43.17 26.10 -24.87
C CYS A 341 44.28 25.12 -24.47
N SER A 342 45.13 25.55 -23.54
CA SER A 342 46.09 24.65 -22.90
C SER A 342 46.38 25.06 -21.48
N TRP A 343 46.64 24.08 -20.61
CA TRP A 343 46.97 24.31 -19.21
C TRP A 343 48.35 23.77 -18.85
N MET A 344 48.92 24.27 -17.75
CA MET A 344 50.31 24.06 -17.34
C MET A 344 50.44 23.75 -15.84
N VAL A 345 51.56 23.12 -15.47
CA VAL A 345 51.94 22.81 -14.08
C VAL A 345 53.15 23.64 -13.67
N GLY A 346 53.10 24.25 -12.48
CA GLY A 346 54.27 24.84 -11.82
C GLY A 346 54.87 26.06 -12.51
N VAL A 347 54.07 26.80 -13.30
CA VAL A 347 54.50 28.04 -13.97
C VAL A 347 53.69 29.24 -13.50
N ASP A 348 54.31 30.42 -13.52
CA ASP A 348 53.71 31.67 -13.04
C ASP A 348 53.78 32.80 -14.08
N SER A 349 53.18 33.95 -13.73
CA SER A 349 53.13 35.14 -14.58
C SER A 349 54.49 35.70 -15.02
N SER A 350 55.59 35.40 -14.32
CA SER A 350 56.92 35.93 -14.63
C SER A 350 57.54 35.31 -15.89
N GLN A 351 57.05 34.13 -16.29
CA GLN A 351 57.56 33.36 -17.42
C GLN A 351 56.79 33.61 -18.73
N VAL A 352 55.78 34.48 -18.68
CA VAL A 352 54.92 34.80 -19.82
C VAL A 352 55.70 35.62 -20.86
N ASP A 353 55.75 35.12 -22.10
CA ASP A 353 56.23 35.89 -23.23
C ASP A 353 55.13 36.86 -23.69
N THR A 354 55.27 38.12 -23.27
CA THR A 354 54.31 39.19 -23.58
C THR A 354 54.37 39.67 -25.03
N THR A 355 55.35 39.20 -25.82
CA THR A 355 55.40 39.50 -27.26
C THR A 355 54.39 38.70 -28.07
N VAL A 356 53.85 37.60 -27.51
CA VAL A 356 52.81 36.78 -28.13
C VAL A 356 51.45 37.47 -28.05
N THR A 357 50.92 37.90 -29.20
CA THR A 357 49.60 38.54 -29.31
C THR A 357 48.50 37.53 -29.62
N GLY A 358 47.26 37.82 -29.23
CA GLY A 358 46.10 36.96 -29.52
C GLY A 358 45.94 35.74 -28.60
N THR A 359 46.82 35.57 -27.61
CA THR A 359 46.70 34.59 -26.53
C THR A 359 46.72 35.31 -25.18
N VAL A 360 45.86 34.89 -24.25
CA VAL A 360 45.83 35.43 -22.88
C VAL A 360 46.19 34.31 -21.92
N TYR A 361 47.08 34.61 -20.99
CA TYR A 361 47.49 33.77 -19.87
C TYR A 361 46.65 34.08 -18.63
N TYR A 362 46.25 33.03 -17.92
CA TYR A 362 45.42 33.08 -16.71
C TYR A 362 46.07 32.23 -15.62
N GLN A 363 46.45 32.86 -14.52
CA GLN A 363 47.07 32.16 -13.39
C GLN A 363 46.03 31.79 -12.35
N LYS A 364 46.06 30.52 -11.91
CA LYS A 364 45.20 30.04 -10.83
C LYS A 364 45.65 30.68 -9.52
N ASP A 365 44.71 31.23 -8.77
CA ASP A 365 44.93 31.56 -7.37
C ASP A 365 44.93 30.26 -6.56
N THR A 366 46.11 29.83 -6.13
CA THR A 366 46.26 28.58 -5.39
C THR A 366 45.69 28.67 -3.98
N VAL A 367 45.56 29.86 -3.39
CA VAL A 367 44.99 30.01 -2.04
C VAL A 367 43.49 29.76 -2.10
N ASP A 368 42.78 30.49 -2.97
CA ASP A 368 41.34 30.33 -3.15
C ASP A 368 41.00 28.92 -3.67
N ALA A 369 41.78 28.38 -4.61
CA ALA A 369 41.54 27.04 -5.13
C ALA A 369 41.74 25.95 -4.07
N ASN A 370 42.72 26.09 -3.18
CA ASN A 370 42.93 25.13 -2.09
C ASN A 370 41.80 25.20 -1.06
N GLU A 371 41.25 26.38 -0.77
CA GLU A 371 40.06 26.53 0.08
C GLU A 371 38.83 25.82 -0.54
N LEU A 372 38.66 25.92 -1.87
CA LEU A 372 37.63 25.17 -2.58
C LEU A 372 37.86 23.65 -2.49
N TYR A 373 39.10 23.18 -2.65
CA TYR A 373 39.40 21.75 -2.55
C TYR A 373 39.21 21.20 -1.14
N ALA A 374 39.48 22.02 -0.12
CA ALA A 374 39.31 21.68 1.29
C ALA A 374 37.84 21.71 1.74
N SER A 375 36.92 22.26 0.94
CA SER A 375 35.48 22.21 1.22
C SER A 375 34.79 21.01 0.55
N GLN A 376 35.53 20.14 -0.12
CA GLN A 376 35.03 18.92 -0.75
C GLN A 376 35.46 17.68 0.04
N ALA A 377 34.51 17.11 0.77
CA ALA A 377 34.71 15.88 1.52
C ALA A 377 35.08 14.71 0.58
N GLN A 378 36.06 13.92 1.02
CA GLN A 378 36.70 12.79 0.38
C GLN A 378 36.16 11.45 0.90
N PRO A 379 35.78 10.53 0.00
CA PRO A 379 35.34 9.20 0.40
C PRO A 379 36.47 8.39 1.06
N GLY A 380 36.17 7.80 2.22
CA GLY A 380 37.12 6.99 3.00
C GLY A 380 38.10 7.80 3.85
N VAL A 381 38.05 9.13 3.77
CA VAL A 381 38.72 10.04 4.71
C VAL A 381 37.67 10.62 5.65
N ASP A 382 36.60 11.22 5.10
CA ASP A 382 35.64 11.99 5.90
C ASP A 382 34.27 11.31 6.01
N PHE A 383 33.94 10.43 5.06
CA PHE A 383 32.72 9.64 5.10
C PHE A 383 32.88 8.26 4.47
N VAL A 384 32.04 7.31 4.88
CA VAL A 384 32.01 5.98 4.27
C VAL A 384 31.31 6.02 2.90
N SER A 385 32.01 5.54 1.86
CA SER A 385 31.47 5.48 0.50
C SER A 385 30.45 4.35 0.35
N HIS A 386 29.28 4.68 -0.20
CA HIS A 386 28.25 3.74 -0.60
C HIS A 386 28.03 3.88 -2.12
N GLN A 387 28.05 2.77 -2.85
CA GLN A 387 27.93 2.81 -4.33
C GLN A 387 26.53 2.46 -4.82
N SER A 388 25.89 1.49 -4.17
CA SER A 388 24.50 1.08 -4.45
C SER A 388 23.97 0.26 -3.28
N ASP A 389 24.12 0.82 -2.08
CA ASP A 389 23.73 0.14 -0.86
C ASP A 389 22.21 0.16 -0.73
N VAL A 390 21.65 -0.88 -0.12
CA VAL A 390 20.21 -1.05 0.05
C VAL A 390 19.87 -0.96 1.53
N ILE A 391 18.85 -0.17 1.83
CA ILE A 391 18.26 -0.09 3.16
C ILE A 391 16.76 -0.36 3.09
N THR A 392 16.23 -1.05 4.09
CA THR A 392 14.80 -1.30 4.19
C THR A 392 14.14 -0.10 4.84
N PHE A 393 13.24 0.58 4.10
CA PHE A 393 12.32 1.58 4.63
C PHE A 393 11.02 0.85 5.01
N PRO A 394 10.72 0.66 6.31
CA PRO A 394 9.54 -0.09 6.75
C PRO A 394 8.23 0.55 6.31
N GLY A 395 7.24 -0.29 6.01
CA GLY A 395 5.86 0.11 5.78
C GLY A 395 5.20 0.72 7.02
N GLY A 396 4.18 1.53 6.80
CA GLY A 396 3.45 2.26 7.84
C GLY A 396 4.16 3.50 8.39
N LEU A 397 5.39 3.79 7.93
CA LEU A 397 6.15 4.96 8.34
C LEU A 397 6.14 6.05 7.25
N PRO A 398 5.87 7.32 7.60
CA PRO A 398 5.90 8.43 6.65
C PRO A 398 7.32 8.99 6.41
N PHE A 399 8.29 8.60 7.24
CA PHE A 399 9.70 8.97 7.08
C PHE A 399 10.61 7.90 7.66
N PHE A 400 11.86 7.91 7.22
CA PHE A 400 12.93 7.04 7.69
C PHE A 400 14.27 7.78 7.56
N ASP A 401 15.26 7.45 8.39
CA ASP A 401 16.56 8.12 8.38
C ASP A 401 17.61 7.15 7.83
N ILE A 402 18.32 7.54 6.76
CA ILE A 402 19.46 6.80 6.23
C ILE A 402 20.68 7.11 7.10
N PRO A 403 21.28 6.11 7.78
CA PRO A 403 22.47 6.33 8.58
C PRO A 403 23.71 6.36 7.67
N ILE A 404 24.38 7.50 7.64
CA ILE A 404 25.66 7.67 6.95
C ILE A 404 26.76 7.78 8.00
N GLN A 405 27.79 6.96 7.88
CA GLN A 405 28.94 7.02 8.79
C GLN A 405 29.88 8.15 8.35
N ILE A 406 30.11 9.09 9.26
CA ILE A 406 31.13 10.14 9.17
C ILE A 406 32.39 9.62 9.85
N ILE A 407 33.55 9.85 9.24
CA ILE A 407 34.83 9.36 9.71
C ILE A 407 35.53 10.52 10.41
N ASN A 408 35.38 10.57 11.73
CA ASN A 408 36.08 11.57 12.54
C ASN A 408 37.57 11.26 12.60
N ASP A 409 38.40 12.28 12.45
CA ASP A 409 39.82 12.20 12.71
C ASP A 409 40.33 13.26 13.71
N THR A 410 41.53 13.81 13.50
CA THR A 410 42.10 14.89 14.33
C THR A 410 42.67 16.01 13.47
N VAL A 411 42.40 15.97 12.16
CA VAL A 411 42.88 16.92 11.18
C VAL A 411 41.95 18.12 11.23
N PRO A 412 42.46 19.33 11.47
CA PRO A 412 41.61 20.51 11.49
C PRO A 412 41.05 20.84 10.09
N GLU A 413 39.73 20.72 9.92
CA GLU A 413 39.05 20.88 8.63
C GLU A 413 37.97 21.98 8.65
N LEU A 414 37.82 22.67 7.51
CA LEU A 414 36.75 23.64 7.30
C LEU A 414 35.44 22.91 7.00
N ASP A 415 34.33 23.66 6.88
CA ASP A 415 33.08 23.10 6.36
C ASP A 415 33.33 22.41 5.01
N GLU A 416 33.01 21.12 4.94
CA GLU A 416 33.20 20.32 3.75
C GLU A 416 31.95 19.52 3.41
N SER A 417 31.73 19.27 2.12
CA SER A 417 30.46 18.72 1.64
C SER A 417 30.60 17.54 0.71
N PHE A 418 29.72 16.55 0.91
CA PHE A 418 29.51 15.41 0.01
C PHE A 418 28.02 15.28 -0.36
N LEU A 419 27.73 14.45 -1.36
CA LEU A 419 26.38 14.18 -1.84
C LEU A 419 25.89 12.82 -1.36
N VAL A 420 24.60 12.75 -1.07
CA VAL A 420 23.86 11.49 -0.93
C VAL A 420 22.77 11.48 -1.99
N GLN A 421 22.67 10.38 -2.74
CA GLN A 421 21.74 10.24 -3.84
C GLN A 421 20.88 8.99 -3.67
N LEU A 422 19.56 9.13 -3.83
CA LEU A 422 18.63 8.03 -4.03
C LEU A 422 18.73 7.57 -5.49
N LEU A 423 19.00 6.29 -5.69
CA LEU A 423 19.20 5.70 -7.02
C LEU A 423 17.89 5.13 -7.57
N ARG A 424 17.17 4.37 -6.76
CA ARG A 424 15.86 3.77 -7.06
C ARG A 424 15.20 3.26 -5.78
N VAL A 425 13.91 2.99 -5.88
CA VAL A 425 13.11 2.41 -4.81
C VAL A 425 12.23 1.30 -5.37
N GLU A 426 12.11 0.19 -4.63
CA GLU A 426 11.32 -0.97 -5.02
C GLU A 426 10.59 -1.55 -3.81
N LEU A 427 9.53 -2.31 -4.03
CA LEU A 427 8.92 -3.11 -2.97
C LEU A 427 9.89 -4.20 -2.51
N ALA A 428 10.07 -4.32 -1.19
CA ALA A 428 10.89 -5.37 -0.63
C ALA A 428 10.29 -6.75 -0.95
N GLY A 429 11.17 -7.74 -1.17
CA GLY A 429 10.75 -9.11 -1.50
C GLY A 429 10.30 -9.33 -2.95
N GLY A 430 10.38 -8.31 -3.82
CA GLY A 430 10.04 -8.45 -5.23
C GLY A 430 8.54 -8.59 -5.50
N ALA A 431 7.70 -8.06 -4.59
CA ALA A 431 6.27 -7.99 -4.81
C ALA A 431 5.98 -7.15 -6.07
N ALA A 432 5.09 -7.67 -6.91
CA ALA A 432 4.66 -6.99 -8.13
C ALA A 432 3.38 -6.20 -7.84
N ALA A 433 3.44 -4.88 -7.95
CA ALA A 433 2.27 -4.02 -8.06
C ALA A 433 2.06 -3.62 -9.53
N ALA A 434 0.89 -3.04 -9.83
CA ALA A 434 0.68 -2.39 -11.11
C ALA A 434 1.75 -1.29 -11.33
N PRO A 435 2.31 -1.12 -12.53
CA PRO A 435 3.42 -0.18 -12.78
C PRO A 435 3.20 1.24 -12.25
N GLU A 436 1.97 1.74 -12.35
CA GLU A 436 1.50 3.04 -11.88
C GLU A 436 1.52 3.18 -10.35
N ASN A 437 1.39 2.07 -9.62
CA ASN A 437 1.35 2.01 -8.16
C ASN A 437 2.68 1.64 -7.53
N ASN A 438 3.68 1.27 -8.34
CA ASN A 438 5.02 1.01 -7.84
C ASN A 438 5.59 2.24 -7.12
N PRO A 439 6.37 2.03 -6.05
CA PRO A 439 7.05 3.12 -5.37
C PRO A 439 7.98 3.84 -6.35
N ARG A 440 8.08 5.16 -6.23
CA ARG A 440 8.95 5.98 -7.08
C ARG A 440 9.72 7.02 -6.29
N LEU A 441 10.79 7.54 -6.87
CA LEU A 441 11.52 8.69 -6.30
C LEU A 441 10.77 10.00 -6.59
N GLY A 442 10.79 10.91 -5.63
CA GLY A 442 10.29 12.27 -5.78
C GLY A 442 11.31 13.23 -6.38
N ASP A 443 11.02 14.54 -6.30
CA ASP A 443 11.83 15.59 -6.92
C ASP A 443 13.19 15.77 -6.24
N VAL A 444 13.26 15.57 -4.91
CA VAL A 444 14.50 15.71 -4.14
C VAL A 444 15.18 14.35 -3.95
N ALA A 445 15.75 13.83 -5.04
CA ALA A 445 16.49 12.56 -5.04
C ALA A 445 17.98 12.69 -4.69
N VAL A 446 18.50 13.92 -4.57
CA VAL A 446 19.89 14.21 -4.18
C VAL A 446 19.88 15.24 -3.05
N THR A 447 20.75 15.06 -2.07
CA THR A 447 20.94 16.02 -0.98
C THR A 447 22.43 16.22 -0.70
N THR A 448 22.80 17.45 -0.31
CA THR A 448 24.17 17.78 0.11
C THR A 448 24.29 17.64 1.62
N VAL A 449 25.30 16.94 2.09
CA VAL A 449 25.63 16.82 3.51
C VAL A 449 26.92 17.59 3.75
N THR A 450 26.84 18.62 4.59
CA THR A 450 27.99 19.41 5.02
C THR A 450 28.42 18.94 6.40
N ILE A 451 29.65 18.46 6.52
CA ILE A 451 30.33 18.24 7.78
C ILE A 451 30.82 19.61 8.25
N GLU A 452 30.38 20.02 9.44
CA GLU A 452 30.73 21.31 10.00
C GLU A 452 32.17 21.33 10.49
N THR A 453 32.80 22.49 10.36
CA THR A 453 34.16 22.79 10.83
C THR A 453 34.46 22.14 12.19
N ASN A 454 35.51 21.31 12.24
CA ASN A 454 35.90 20.48 13.39
C ASN A 454 37.33 20.85 13.89
N ASP A 455 37.78 20.18 14.96
CA ASP A 455 39.18 20.12 15.40
C ASP A 455 39.96 21.43 15.47
N ALA A 456 39.25 22.51 15.82
CA ALA A 456 39.79 23.87 15.88
C ALA A 456 40.47 24.31 14.56
N ALA A 457 39.88 24.02 13.40
CA ALA A 457 40.39 24.41 12.07
C ALA A 457 40.73 25.89 11.90
N ASN A 458 40.10 26.75 12.70
CA ASN A 458 40.40 28.18 12.75
C ASN A 458 41.58 28.53 13.68
N GLY A 459 42.32 27.54 14.17
CA GLY A 459 43.42 27.63 15.13
C GLY A 459 42.93 27.88 16.56
N MET A 460 43.74 27.45 17.53
CA MET A 460 43.47 27.66 18.94
C MET A 460 44.44 28.71 19.48
N PHE A 461 43.99 29.67 20.29
CA PHE A 461 44.90 30.61 20.95
C PHE A 461 45.29 30.08 22.33
N ALA A 462 46.59 29.93 22.56
CA ALA A 462 47.15 29.64 23.87
C ALA A 462 47.82 30.91 24.44
N ILE A 463 47.60 31.15 25.73
CA ILE A 463 48.33 32.16 26.50
C ILE A 463 49.14 31.49 27.59
N TYR A 464 50.45 31.74 27.61
CA TYR A 464 51.35 31.12 28.58
C TYR A 464 52.53 32.03 28.92
N SER A 465 53.28 31.70 29.98
CA SER A 465 54.53 32.39 30.27
C SER A 465 55.69 31.68 29.58
N SER A 466 56.55 32.45 28.90
CA SER A 466 57.80 31.96 28.31
C SER A 466 58.71 31.25 29.33
N ARG A 467 58.51 31.47 30.63
CA ARG A 467 59.26 30.83 31.73
C ARG A 467 58.65 29.52 32.25
N LEU A 468 57.34 29.31 32.10
CA LEU A 468 56.61 28.22 32.76
C LEU A 468 56.02 27.18 31.79
N GLY A 469 55.95 27.49 30.48
CA GLY A 469 55.43 26.59 29.46
C GLY A 469 53.90 26.64 29.32
N GLN A 470 53.36 25.92 28.33
CA GLN A 470 51.95 25.99 27.92
C GLN A 470 50.94 25.43 28.94
N ASP A 471 51.38 24.62 29.92
CA ASP A 471 50.48 23.89 30.84
C ASP A 471 50.08 24.68 32.12
N THR A 472 50.63 25.87 32.34
CA THR A 472 50.39 26.61 33.59
C THR A 472 49.21 27.58 33.50
N GLN A 473 48.18 27.36 34.32
CA GLN A 473 46.95 28.18 34.35
C GLN A 473 47.06 29.48 35.18
N SER A 474 48.12 29.66 35.97
CA SER A 474 48.31 30.84 36.83
C SER A 474 49.78 31.17 37.03
N ILE A 475 50.10 32.45 37.15
CA ILE A 475 51.45 32.96 37.38
C ILE A 475 51.45 33.79 38.66
N GLU A 476 52.29 33.44 39.63
CA GLU A 476 52.54 34.28 40.81
C GLU A 476 53.58 35.37 40.50
N VAL A 477 53.27 36.60 40.86
CA VAL A 477 54.14 37.78 40.66
C VAL A 477 54.47 38.45 41.97
N ASP A 478 55.76 38.67 42.22
CA ASP A 478 56.29 39.44 43.36
C ASP A 478 56.38 40.93 42.99
N GLU A 479 56.04 41.83 43.92
CA GLU A 479 55.97 43.30 43.73
C GLU A 479 57.31 43.94 43.33
N THR A 480 58.42 43.20 43.48
CA THR A 480 59.77 43.62 43.04
C THR A 480 60.06 43.31 41.56
N SER A 481 59.20 42.55 40.87
CA SER A 481 59.39 42.11 39.50
C SER A 481 59.01 43.23 38.50
N GLN A 482 59.96 43.67 37.67
CA GLN A 482 59.75 44.82 36.78
C GLN A 482 58.92 44.54 35.51
N SER A 483 58.73 43.27 35.11
CA SER A 483 57.75 42.87 34.08
C SER A 483 57.61 41.34 34.00
N VAL A 484 56.42 40.85 33.62
CA VAL A 484 56.18 39.45 33.23
C VAL A 484 55.82 39.40 31.76
N GLU A 485 56.52 38.53 31.02
CA GLU A 485 56.25 38.26 29.62
C GLU A 485 55.21 37.15 29.50
N LEU A 486 54.11 37.47 28.82
CA LEU A 486 53.09 36.53 28.39
C LEU A 486 53.21 36.37 26.88
N VAL A 487 53.22 35.13 26.43
CA VAL A 487 53.18 34.77 25.02
C VAL A 487 51.74 34.41 24.69
N ILE A 488 51.18 35.09 23.70
CA ILE A 488 49.94 34.67 23.04
C ILE A 488 50.38 34.07 21.72
N GLU A 489 50.11 32.79 21.53
CA GLU A 489 50.38 32.12 20.26
C GLU A 489 49.10 31.46 19.75
N ARG A 490 49.01 31.37 18.42
CA ARG A 490 48.02 30.54 17.76
C ARG A 490 48.67 29.18 17.53
N ILE A 491 48.17 28.16 18.22
CA ILE A 491 48.53 26.75 18.09
C ILE A 491 47.61 26.05 17.12
#